data_AF-A0A199V7N3-F1
#
_entry.id   AF-A0A199V7N3-F1
#
_cell.length_a   1.000
_cell.length_b   1.000
_cell.length_c   1.000
_cell.angle_alpha   90.00
_cell.angle_beta   90.00
_cell.angle_gamma   90.00
#
_symmetry.space_group_name_H-M   'P 1'
#
loop_
_entity.id
_entity.type
_entity.pdbx_description
1 polymer ?
#
loop_
_entity_poly.entity_id
_entity_poly.type
_entity_poly.pdbx_seq_one_letter_code
_entity_poly.pdbx_strand_id
1 'polypeptide(L)'
;MADVVASGVLNSVLDRLTNRMVEGRLVDVGAELKKLEGTLSTIRDVLADAEERQVQDKALIGWLRRLKDVAYDIDDLLDKDFAKNRKRSLTDPESSTTSWMKGTCGLKELNGHNLEGILSITSLENVKNFQQAREAKLIEMDGLKVLSLRWDLDTYKKQMEACIRTDVEGRSRQGLINALAVAEEVLDGLQPHENLTLFAILHYPGKNFPKWLESSLPNLVQLQLSSCFRCETLPRISQLHNLETLYLKKLPAIKSLPPLGQLPALKVLHLVSLLAVNSLGSEFYGPGDGAFPVLENLSLEHMPELEEWCEASAGRRSFPRLSELRLLDCPKLKELPTSFPSVEQLYLCTNSELLLSYLPRGAFPNLK
;
A
#
# COMPACT_ATOMS: atom_id res chain seq x y z
N MET A 1 30.15 -1.99 8.27
CA MET A 1 28.95 -1.44 8.90
C MET A 1 27.78 -2.31 8.50
N ALA A 2 27.50 -3.35 9.28
CA ALA A 2 26.39 -4.25 9.02
C ALA A 2 25.14 -3.68 9.70
N ASP A 3 24.18 -3.27 8.87
CA ASP A 3 22.74 -3.08 9.13
C ASP A 3 22.31 -2.64 10.54
N VAL A 4 22.21 -1.32 10.75
CA VAL A 4 21.34 -0.69 11.79
C VAL A 4 19.84 -0.78 11.40
N VAL A 5 19.55 -1.37 10.24
CA VAL A 5 18.27 -1.23 9.51
C VAL A 5 17.28 -2.31 9.86
N ALA A 6 17.77 -3.50 10.18
CA ALA A 6 16.91 -4.60 10.55
C ALA A 6 16.27 -4.37 11.93
N SER A 7 17.04 -3.88 12.90
CA SER A 7 16.54 -3.54 14.23
C SER A 7 15.49 -2.41 14.17
N GLY A 8 15.70 -1.37 13.36
CA GLY A 8 14.73 -0.27 13.21
C GLY A 8 13.36 -0.70 12.66
N VAL A 9 13.34 -1.55 11.64
CA VAL A 9 12.08 -2.08 11.07
C VAL A 9 11.42 -3.09 12.03
N LEU A 10 12.21 -3.93 12.69
CA LEU A 10 11.66 -4.87 13.65
C LEU A 10 11.06 -4.16 14.88
N ASN A 11 11.69 -3.07 15.33
CA ASN A 11 11.19 -2.23 16.42
C ASN A 11 9.88 -1.55 16.04
N SER A 12 9.75 -1.01 14.84
CA SER A 12 8.50 -0.38 14.39
C SER A 12 7.34 -1.39 14.31
N VAL A 13 7.63 -2.64 13.91
CA VAL A 13 6.64 -3.73 13.89
C VAL A 13 6.30 -4.21 15.31
N LEU A 14 7.29 -4.36 16.18
CA LEU A 14 7.11 -4.72 17.59
C LEU A 14 6.26 -3.68 18.33
N ASP A 15 6.61 -2.39 18.23
CA ASP A 15 5.86 -1.31 18.88
C ASP A 15 4.40 -1.26 18.42
N ARG A 16 4.14 -1.52 17.13
CA ARG A 16 2.78 -1.60 16.58
C ARG A 16 2.02 -2.84 17.08
N LEU A 17 2.69 -3.97 17.25
CA LEU A 17 2.09 -5.19 17.81
C LEU A 17 1.78 -5.03 19.30
N THR A 18 2.73 -4.51 20.08
CA THR A 18 2.57 -4.30 21.53
C THR A 18 1.47 -3.28 21.82
N ASN A 19 1.40 -2.16 21.08
CA ASN A 19 0.29 -1.20 21.21
C ASN A 19 -1.07 -1.86 20.92
N ARG A 20 -1.17 -2.74 19.92
CA ARG A 20 -2.41 -3.46 19.58
C ARG A 20 -2.84 -4.48 20.64
N MET A 21 -1.88 -5.07 21.36
CA MET A 21 -2.17 -5.99 22.46
C MET A 21 -2.64 -5.26 23.72
N VAL A 22 -2.05 -4.10 24.02
CA VAL A 22 -2.44 -3.24 25.15
C VAL A 22 -3.84 -2.66 24.95
N GLU A 23 -4.23 -2.32 23.71
CA GLU A 23 -5.56 -1.81 23.38
C GLU A 23 -6.69 -2.86 23.42
N GLY A 24 -6.40 -4.13 23.73
CA GLY A 24 -7.42 -5.18 23.91
C GLY A 24 -8.20 -5.58 22.65
N ARG A 25 -7.69 -5.25 21.45
CA ARG A 25 -8.44 -5.35 20.18
C ARG A 25 -8.44 -6.76 19.53
N LEU A 26 -7.70 -7.73 20.09
CA LEU A 26 -7.43 -9.04 19.46
C LEU A 26 -7.53 -10.22 20.46
N VAL A 27 -8.64 -10.30 21.21
CA VAL A 27 -8.83 -11.30 22.29
C VAL A 27 -8.78 -12.75 21.76
N ASP A 28 -9.24 -13.01 20.53
CA ASP A 28 -9.36 -14.36 19.95
C ASP A 28 -8.07 -14.86 19.26
N VAL A 29 -7.12 -13.97 18.96
CA VAL A 29 -5.83 -14.30 18.31
C VAL A 29 -4.64 -13.97 19.24
N GLY A 30 -4.91 -13.58 20.48
CA GLY A 30 -3.92 -13.05 21.43
C GLY A 30 -2.80 -14.04 21.78
N ALA A 31 -3.05 -15.35 21.73
CA ALA A 31 -2.04 -16.38 22.00
C ALA A 31 -1.00 -16.48 20.86
N GLU A 32 -1.43 -16.48 19.61
CA GLU A 32 -0.54 -16.53 18.45
C GLU A 32 0.19 -15.19 18.24
N LEU A 33 -0.45 -14.06 18.59
CA LEU A 33 0.19 -12.74 18.58
C LEU A 33 1.26 -12.62 19.66
N LYS A 34 1.01 -13.12 20.88
CA LYS A 34 2.04 -13.21 21.93
C LYS A 34 3.22 -14.08 21.52
N LYS A 35 2.94 -15.19 20.83
CA LYS A 35 3.98 -16.09 20.29
C LYS A 35 4.79 -15.42 19.19
N LEU A 36 4.14 -14.65 18.32
CA LEU A 36 4.79 -13.86 17.29
C LEU A 36 5.63 -12.73 17.89
N GLU A 37 5.09 -11.97 18.85
CA GLU A 37 5.80 -10.93 19.61
C GLU A 37 7.05 -11.51 20.29
N GLY A 38 6.92 -12.66 20.95
CA GLY A 38 8.05 -13.36 21.58
C GLY A 38 9.10 -13.81 20.56
N THR A 39 8.67 -14.30 19.38
CA THR A 39 9.59 -14.71 18.31
C THR A 39 10.33 -13.49 17.73
N LEU A 40 9.63 -12.38 17.51
CA LEU A 40 10.21 -11.14 17.02
C LEU A 40 11.15 -10.50 18.05
N SER A 41 10.84 -10.58 19.35
CA SER A 41 11.76 -10.14 20.41
C SER A 41 13.04 -10.97 20.42
N THR A 42 12.96 -12.29 20.31
CA THR A 42 14.15 -13.14 20.22
C THR A 42 14.98 -12.81 18.98
N ILE A 43 14.32 -12.54 17.85
CA ILE A 43 14.99 -12.12 16.62
C ILE A 43 15.67 -10.75 16.82
N ARG A 44 15.03 -9.79 17.47
CA ARG A 44 15.62 -8.50 17.84
C ARG A 44 16.90 -8.69 18.64
N ASP A 45 16.86 -9.54 19.66
CA ASP A 45 17.98 -9.73 20.58
C ASP A 45 19.18 -10.39 19.85
N VAL A 46 18.91 -11.34 18.95
CA VAL A 46 19.94 -11.93 18.07
C VAL A 46 20.53 -10.90 17.10
N LEU A 47 19.70 -9.98 16.60
CA LEU A 47 20.16 -8.92 15.71
C LEU A 47 20.99 -7.87 16.44
N ALA A 48 20.59 -7.46 17.63
CA ALA A 48 21.37 -6.56 18.47
C ALA A 48 22.75 -7.14 18.81
N ASP A 49 22.84 -8.44 19.17
CA ASP A 49 24.12 -9.12 19.44
C ASP A 49 24.97 -9.29 18.16
N ALA A 50 24.35 -9.49 17.00
CA ALA A 50 25.06 -9.57 15.71
C ALA A 50 25.58 -8.20 15.23
N GLU A 51 24.81 -7.13 15.47
CA GLU A 51 25.17 -5.73 15.22
C GLU A 51 26.34 -5.30 16.11
N GLU A 52 26.29 -5.59 17.42
CA GLU A 52 27.35 -5.27 18.39
C GLU A 52 28.69 -5.95 18.03
N ARG A 53 28.62 -7.15 17.44
CA ARG A 53 29.79 -7.93 17.00
C ARG A 53 30.27 -7.60 15.58
N GLN A 54 29.65 -6.64 14.88
CA GLN A 54 29.99 -6.20 13.52
C GLN A 54 30.15 -7.34 12.50
N VAL A 55 29.30 -8.37 12.60
CA VAL A 55 29.43 -9.58 11.79
C VAL A 55 29.09 -9.30 10.32
N GLN A 56 30.09 -9.30 9.43
CA GLN A 56 29.93 -9.09 7.97
C GLN A 56 29.53 -10.38 7.22
N ASP A 57 28.71 -11.23 7.84
CA ASP A 57 28.33 -12.49 7.23
C ASP A 57 27.25 -12.28 6.15
N LYS A 58 27.57 -12.64 4.91
CA LYS A 58 26.65 -12.59 3.78
C LYS A 58 25.39 -13.44 4.00
N ALA A 59 25.46 -14.51 4.79
CA ALA A 59 24.31 -15.32 5.15
C ALA A 59 23.34 -14.57 6.07
N LEU A 60 23.87 -13.76 6.99
CA LEU A 60 23.07 -12.93 7.89
C LEU A 60 22.33 -11.83 7.12
N ILE A 61 23.00 -11.15 6.17
CA ILE A 61 22.37 -10.16 5.27
C ILE A 61 21.25 -10.80 4.44
N GLY A 62 21.48 -12.02 3.92
CA GLY A 62 20.46 -12.78 3.21
C GLY A 62 19.26 -13.17 4.08
N TRP A 63 19.51 -13.49 5.36
CA TRP A 63 18.47 -13.80 6.34
C TRP A 63 17.67 -12.55 6.75
N LEU A 64 18.34 -11.41 6.93
CA LEU A 64 17.74 -10.12 7.23
C LEU A 64 16.81 -9.62 6.12
N ARG A 65 17.22 -9.77 4.86
CA ARG A 65 16.36 -9.43 3.72
C ARG A 65 15.06 -10.25 3.72
N ARG A 66 15.14 -11.55 4.03
CA ARG A 66 13.96 -12.41 4.15
C ARG A 66 13.07 -12.05 5.33
N LEU A 67 13.67 -11.71 6.48
CA LEU A 67 12.91 -11.28 7.66
C LEU A 67 12.14 -9.98 7.38
N LYS A 68 12.76 -9.04 6.65
CA LYS A 68 12.14 -7.81 6.17
C LYS A 68 10.99 -8.08 5.20
N ASP A 69 11.16 -9.00 4.25
CA ASP A 69 10.07 -9.43 3.37
C ASP A 69 8.88 -10.00 4.18
N VAL A 70 9.17 -10.77 5.24
CA VAL A 70 8.16 -11.29 6.16
C VAL A 70 7.52 -10.18 7.00
N ALA A 71 8.27 -9.19 7.46
CA ALA A 71 7.74 -8.04 8.20
C ALA A 71 6.78 -7.20 7.34
N TYR A 72 7.10 -6.97 6.07
CA TYR A 72 6.19 -6.33 5.11
C TYR A 72 4.97 -7.21 4.77
N ASP A 73 5.12 -8.54 4.76
CA ASP A 73 3.99 -9.48 4.63
C ASP A 73 3.10 -9.49 5.89
N ILE A 74 3.67 -9.30 7.08
CA ILE A 74 2.92 -9.13 8.34
C ILE A 74 2.19 -7.78 8.36
N ASP A 75 2.83 -6.71 7.90
CA ASP A 75 2.20 -5.40 7.78
C ASP A 75 1.00 -5.44 6.80
N ASP A 76 1.11 -6.19 5.69
CA ASP A 76 -0.04 -6.48 4.80
C ASP A 76 -1.19 -7.23 5.50
N LEU A 77 -0.89 -8.06 6.51
CA LEU A 77 -1.90 -8.73 7.33
C LEU A 77 -2.52 -7.76 8.36
N LEU A 78 -1.72 -6.86 8.93
CA LEU A 78 -2.16 -5.83 9.88
C LEU A 78 -3.02 -4.74 9.20
N ASP A 79 -2.80 -4.48 7.92
CA ASP A 79 -3.62 -3.64 7.03
C ASP A 79 -5.05 -4.19 6.84
N LYS A 80 -5.22 -5.52 6.92
CA LYS A 80 -6.55 -6.17 6.83
C LYS A 80 -7.51 -5.74 7.96
N ASP A 81 -6.98 -5.27 9.10
CA ASP A 81 -7.78 -4.83 10.24
C ASP A 81 -8.10 -3.33 10.23
N PHE A 82 -7.39 -2.50 9.45
CA PHE A 82 -7.71 -1.07 9.37
C PHE A 82 -9.06 -0.80 8.68
N ALA A 83 -9.42 -1.59 7.67
CA ALA A 83 -10.75 -1.56 7.05
C ALA A 83 -11.88 -1.90 8.05
N LYS A 84 -11.57 -2.69 9.10
CA LYS A 84 -12.52 -2.99 10.19
C LYS A 84 -12.52 -1.90 11.27
N ASN A 85 -11.38 -1.27 11.57
CA ASN A 85 -11.25 -0.38 12.74
C ASN A 85 -11.73 1.06 12.54
N ARG A 86 -11.86 1.57 11.30
CA ARG A 86 -12.51 2.89 11.07
C ARG A 86 -13.99 2.90 11.51
N LYS A 87 -14.64 1.73 11.56
CA LYS A 87 -16.02 1.57 12.07
C LYS A 87 -16.18 1.87 13.57
N ARG A 88 -15.11 1.89 14.36
CA ARG A 88 -15.23 2.21 15.80
C ARG A 88 -15.32 3.70 16.09
N SER A 89 -15.03 4.58 15.12
CA SER A 89 -15.15 6.03 15.27
C SER A 89 -16.51 6.60 14.84
N LEU A 90 -17.37 5.77 14.22
CA LEU A 90 -18.74 6.11 13.84
C LEU A 90 -19.66 5.06 14.46
N THR A 91 -19.95 5.20 15.75
CA THR A 91 -20.96 4.40 16.43
C THR A 91 -22.34 4.82 15.96
N ASP A 92 -22.95 3.99 15.13
CA ASP A 92 -24.41 3.87 15.04
C ASP A 92 -24.77 2.38 15.18
N PRO A 93 -25.66 1.97 16.10
CA PRO A 93 -25.75 0.57 16.55
C PRO A 93 -26.39 -0.43 15.57
N GLU A 94 -26.83 0.00 14.38
CA GLU A 94 -27.63 -0.85 13.48
C GLU A 94 -26.88 -1.36 12.23
N SER A 95 -25.60 -1.01 12.02
CA SER A 95 -24.85 -1.50 10.86
C SER A 95 -24.38 -2.95 11.03
N SER A 96 -25.26 -3.88 10.63
CA SER A 96 -25.00 -5.31 10.58
C SER A 96 -23.83 -5.62 9.65
N THR A 97 -22.68 -5.98 10.21
CA THR A 97 -21.53 -6.44 9.43
C THR A 97 -21.56 -7.96 9.29
N THR A 98 -21.95 -8.46 8.12
CA THR A 98 -21.81 -9.89 7.80
C THR A 98 -20.42 -10.14 7.21
N SER A 99 -19.54 -10.72 8.04
CA SER A 99 -18.27 -11.29 7.59
C SER A 99 -18.55 -12.58 6.81
N TRP A 100 -18.71 -12.46 5.49
CA TRP A 100 -18.84 -13.63 4.61
C TRP A 100 -17.56 -14.50 4.66
N MET A 101 -17.73 -15.77 5.04
CA MET A 101 -16.67 -16.76 5.29
C MET A 101 -16.19 -17.46 4.00
N LYS A 102 -15.05 -18.15 4.12
CA LYS A 102 -14.38 -19.05 3.16
C LYS A 102 -15.25 -20.25 2.66
N GLY A 103 -16.46 -19.99 2.19
CA GLY A 103 -17.36 -20.96 1.55
C GLY A 103 -17.57 -20.62 0.08
N THR A 104 -17.74 -21.65 -0.75
CA THR A 104 -17.91 -21.62 -2.21
C THR A 104 -19.23 -20.99 -2.67
N CYS A 105 -19.50 -19.75 -2.29
CA CYS A 105 -20.61 -19.00 -2.85
C CYS A 105 -20.17 -18.23 -4.10
N GLY A 106 -20.92 -18.43 -5.17
CA GLY A 106 -20.72 -17.71 -6.43
C GLY A 106 -21.19 -16.26 -6.31
N LEU A 107 -20.58 -15.37 -7.09
CA LEU A 107 -20.95 -13.94 -7.13
C LEU A 107 -22.45 -13.71 -7.40
N LYS A 108 -23.10 -14.64 -8.11
CA LYS A 108 -24.56 -14.66 -8.34
C LYS A 108 -25.40 -14.63 -7.07
N GLU A 109 -24.87 -15.05 -5.92
CA GLU A 109 -25.60 -15.04 -4.65
C GLU A 109 -25.57 -13.67 -3.94
N LEU A 110 -24.70 -12.75 -4.40
CA LEU A 110 -24.74 -11.35 -3.95
C LEU A 110 -25.99 -10.63 -4.47
N ASN A 111 -26.47 -11.02 -5.66
CA ASN A 111 -27.69 -10.64 -6.38
C ASN A 111 -28.35 -9.29 -6.01
N GLY A 112 -27.58 -8.20 -5.90
CA GLY A 112 -28.11 -6.88 -5.57
C GLY A 112 -28.86 -6.84 -4.22
N HIS A 113 -28.54 -7.72 -3.27
CA HIS A 113 -28.97 -7.52 -1.89
C HIS A 113 -28.49 -6.13 -1.47
N ASN A 114 -29.39 -5.31 -0.90
CA ASN A 114 -29.13 -3.93 -0.52
C ASN A 114 -28.16 -3.87 0.68
N LEU A 115 -26.91 -4.26 0.40
CA LEU A 115 -25.84 -4.33 1.37
C LEU A 115 -25.39 -2.90 1.67
N GLU A 116 -25.66 -2.48 2.89
CA GLU A 116 -25.21 -1.19 3.38
C GLU A 116 -23.81 -1.30 4.00
N GLY A 117 -22.98 -0.30 3.76
CA GLY A 117 -21.70 -0.16 4.45
C GLY A 117 -20.53 -0.84 3.72
N ILE A 118 -20.15 -2.07 4.11
CA ILE A 118 -18.84 -2.65 3.71
C ILE A 118 -18.99 -4.04 3.11
N LEU A 119 -18.40 -4.22 1.92
CA LEU A 119 -18.28 -5.50 1.24
C LEU A 119 -16.81 -5.83 0.98
N SER A 120 -16.40 -7.06 1.29
CA SER A 120 -15.11 -7.61 0.90
C SER A 120 -15.32 -8.89 0.11
N ILE A 121 -14.87 -8.88 -1.15
CA ILE A 121 -14.90 -10.04 -2.04
C ILE A 121 -13.50 -10.61 -2.11
N THR A 122 -13.36 -11.84 -1.67
CA THR A 122 -12.09 -12.57 -1.68
C THR A 122 -12.14 -13.70 -2.68
N SER A 123 -10.97 -14.28 -2.98
CA SER A 123 -10.87 -15.47 -3.83
C SER A 123 -11.37 -15.22 -5.26
N LEU A 124 -11.14 -14.02 -5.77
CA LEU A 124 -11.54 -13.57 -7.11
C LEU A 124 -10.88 -14.35 -8.25
N GLU A 125 -9.80 -15.10 -7.98
CA GLU A 125 -9.18 -16.05 -8.91
C GLU A 125 -10.14 -17.18 -9.36
N ASN A 126 -11.23 -17.41 -8.63
CA ASN A 126 -12.23 -18.42 -8.98
C ASN A 126 -13.29 -17.92 -9.96
N VAL A 127 -13.35 -16.61 -10.22
CA VAL A 127 -14.28 -15.99 -11.17
C VAL A 127 -13.69 -16.14 -12.57
N LYS A 128 -14.47 -16.73 -13.49
CA LYS A 128 -13.92 -17.23 -14.76
C LYS A 128 -13.97 -16.23 -15.92
N ASN A 129 -14.78 -15.19 -15.82
CA ASN A 129 -14.99 -14.22 -16.90
C ASN A 129 -15.75 -12.98 -16.39
N PHE A 130 -15.81 -11.97 -17.26
CA PHE A 130 -16.58 -10.75 -17.08
C PHE A 130 -18.06 -10.98 -16.68
N GLN A 131 -18.73 -11.97 -17.29
CA GLN A 131 -20.17 -12.17 -17.06
C GLN A 131 -20.44 -12.67 -15.63
N GLN A 132 -19.63 -13.59 -15.11
CA GLN A 132 -19.72 -14.03 -13.72
C GLN A 132 -19.39 -12.90 -12.73
N ALA A 133 -18.44 -12.03 -13.08
CA ALA A 133 -18.14 -10.84 -12.29
C ALA A 133 -19.36 -9.91 -12.19
N ARG A 134 -20.02 -9.67 -13.33
CA ARG A 134 -21.19 -8.79 -13.43
C ARG A 134 -22.42 -9.31 -12.68
N GLU A 135 -22.53 -10.62 -12.44
CA GLU A 135 -23.60 -11.21 -11.61
C GLU A 135 -23.60 -10.70 -10.16
N ALA A 136 -22.48 -10.13 -9.68
CA ALA A 136 -22.41 -9.48 -8.38
C ALA A 136 -23.30 -8.22 -8.28
N LYS A 137 -23.59 -7.56 -9.42
CA LYS A 137 -24.42 -6.35 -9.52
C LYS A 137 -24.03 -5.24 -8.54
N LEU A 138 -22.73 -5.02 -8.35
CA LEU A 138 -22.20 -4.00 -7.42
C LEU A 138 -22.64 -2.57 -7.77
N ILE A 139 -22.97 -2.32 -9.05
CA ILE A 139 -23.50 -1.05 -9.53
C ILE A 139 -24.93 -0.77 -9.03
N GLU A 140 -25.68 -1.79 -8.62
CA GLU A 140 -27.04 -1.66 -8.08
C GLU A 140 -27.04 -1.47 -6.54
N MET A 141 -25.86 -1.59 -5.89
CA MET A 141 -25.72 -1.49 -4.43
C MET A 141 -25.40 -0.05 -3.99
N ASP A 142 -26.40 0.81 -3.96
CA ASP A 142 -26.28 2.23 -3.61
C ASP A 142 -25.95 2.49 -2.12
N GLY A 143 -26.29 1.56 -1.24
CA GLY A 143 -25.91 1.55 0.18
C GLY A 143 -24.44 1.23 0.45
N LEU A 144 -23.69 0.75 -0.54
CA LEU A 144 -22.31 0.32 -0.36
C LEU A 144 -21.35 1.52 -0.26
N LYS A 145 -20.59 1.58 0.84
CA LYS A 145 -19.62 2.66 1.11
C LYS A 145 -18.17 2.22 1.00
N VAL A 146 -17.89 0.93 1.23
CA VAL A 146 -16.54 0.38 1.24
C VAL A 146 -16.52 -0.92 0.47
N LEU A 147 -15.61 -1.02 -0.50
CA LEU A 147 -15.43 -2.21 -1.31
C LEU A 147 -13.95 -2.63 -1.29
N SER A 148 -13.71 -3.89 -0.94
CA SER A 148 -12.40 -4.51 -1.05
C SER A 148 -12.46 -5.73 -1.97
N LEU A 149 -11.66 -5.71 -3.03
CA LEU A 149 -11.50 -6.80 -3.98
C LEU A 149 -10.14 -7.47 -3.73
N ARG A 150 -10.15 -8.78 -3.51
CA ARG A 150 -8.96 -9.55 -3.16
C ARG A 150 -8.87 -10.85 -3.96
N TRP A 151 -7.71 -11.04 -4.58
CA TRP A 151 -7.29 -12.33 -5.10
C TRP A 151 -6.52 -13.10 -4.01
N ASP A 152 -6.53 -14.42 -4.11
CA ASP A 152 -5.80 -15.30 -3.21
C ASP A 152 -4.28 -15.05 -3.29
N LEU A 153 -3.65 -14.96 -2.11
CA LEU A 153 -2.24 -14.60 -1.98
C LEU A 153 -1.31 -15.69 -2.52
N ASP A 154 -1.63 -16.96 -2.28
CA ASP A 154 -0.78 -18.07 -2.73
C ASP A 154 -0.84 -18.21 -4.25
N THR A 155 -2.03 -18.06 -4.81
CA THR A 155 -2.24 -18.03 -6.26
C THR A 155 -1.52 -16.86 -6.90
N TYR A 156 -1.64 -15.66 -6.32
CA TYR A 156 -0.91 -14.47 -6.74
C TYR A 156 0.62 -14.68 -6.74
N LYS A 157 1.19 -15.20 -5.63
CA LYS A 157 2.63 -15.46 -5.52
C LYS A 157 3.11 -16.45 -6.61
N LYS A 158 2.36 -17.54 -6.82
CA LYS A 158 2.67 -18.52 -7.88
C LYS A 158 2.64 -17.90 -9.28
N GLN A 159 1.65 -17.05 -9.57
CA GLN A 159 1.53 -16.34 -10.84
C GLN A 159 2.69 -15.35 -11.05
N MET A 160 3.03 -14.58 -10.01
CA MET A 160 4.14 -13.64 -10.03
C MET A 160 5.48 -14.33 -10.32
N GLU A 161 5.78 -15.41 -9.61
CA GLU A 161 6.99 -16.21 -9.87
C GLU A 161 7.00 -16.81 -11.27
N ALA A 162 5.85 -17.30 -11.74
CA ALA A 162 5.73 -17.90 -13.07
C ALA A 162 5.93 -16.88 -14.20
N CYS A 163 5.63 -15.60 -14.00
CA CYS A 163 5.91 -14.55 -14.96
C CYS A 163 7.41 -14.23 -15.12
N ILE A 164 8.20 -14.44 -14.05
CA ILE A 164 9.65 -14.19 -14.05
C ILE A 164 10.40 -15.38 -14.67
N ARG A 165 9.89 -16.60 -14.45
CA ARG A 165 10.45 -17.85 -14.95
C ARG A 165 10.45 -17.91 -16.50
N THR A 166 11.62 -18.15 -17.08
CA THR A 166 11.80 -18.29 -18.54
C THR A 166 11.63 -19.72 -19.05
N ASP A 167 11.66 -20.71 -18.15
CA ASP A 167 11.52 -22.15 -18.43
C ASP A 167 10.05 -22.59 -18.63
N VAL A 168 9.09 -21.72 -18.28
CA VAL A 168 7.66 -21.97 -18.54
C VAL A 168 7.36 -21.68 -20.01
N GLU A 169 7.28 -22.75 -20.82
CA GLU A 169 6.96 -22.71 -22.25
C GLU A 169 5.63 -23.42 -22.59
N GLY A 170 5.18 -23.26 -23.83
CA GLY A 170 4.04 -23.98 -24.39
C GLY A 170 2.72 -23.75 -23.66
N ARG A 171 1.96 -24.84 -23.44
CA ARG A 171 0.59 -24.80 -22.90
C ARG A 171 0.52 -24.17 -21.51
N SER A 172 1.52 -24.37 -20.66
CA SER A 172 1.56 -23.81 -19.30
C SER A 172 1.68 -22.28 -19.33
N ARG A 173 2.52 -21.75 -20.22
CA ARG A 173 2.66 -20.29 -20.42
C ARG A 173 1.37 -19.68 -20.93
N GLN A 174 0.71 -20.33 -21.89
CA GLN A 174 -0.60 -19.87 -22.39
C GLN A 174 -1.67 -19.91 -21.30
N GLY A 175 -1.69 -20.95 -20.46
CA GLY A 175 -2.59 -21.05 -19.32
C GLY A 175 -2.42 -19.90 -18.32
N LEU A 176 -1.17 -19.52 -18.02
CA LEU A 176 -0.87 -18.34 -17.21
C LEU A 176 -1.38 -17.06 -17.86
N ILE A 177 -1.04 -16.81 -19.13
CA ILE A 177 -1.50 -15.61 -19.87
C ILE A 177 -3.01 -15.50 -19.84
N ASN A 178 -3.72 -16.62 -20.05
CA ASN A 178 -5.18 -16.64 -20.01
C ASN A 178 -5.71 -16.30 -18.61
N ALA A 179 -5.15 -16.90 -17.54
CA ALA A 179 -5.58 -16.61 -16.17
C ALA A 179 -5.35 -15.14 -15.79
N LEU A 180 -4.25 -14.55 -16.26
CA LEU A 180 -3.92 -13.15 -16.07
C LEU A 180 -4.88 -12.22 -16.82
N ALA A 181 -5.27 -12.55 -18.05
CA ALA A 181 -6.26 -11.81 -18.83
C ALA A 181 -7.66 -11.90 -18.21
N VAL A 182 -8.05 -13.08 -17.72
CA VAL A 182 -9.33 -13.26 -17.00
C VAL A 182 -9.42 -12.34 -15.78
N ALA A 183 -8.32 -12.15 -15.03
CA ALA A 183 -8.34 -11.23 -13.90
C ALA A 183 -8.65 -9.77 -14.33
N GLU A 184 -8.18 -9.34 -15.50
CA GLU A 184 -8.49 -8.02 -16.08
C GLU A 184 -9.98 -7.90 -16.42
N GLU A 185 -10.55 -8.91 -17.08
CA GLU A 185 -11.99 -8.97 -17.38
C GLU A 185 -12.86 -9.01 -16.11
N VAL A 186 -12.44 -9.77 -15.10
CA VAL A 186 -13.17 -9.90 -13.83
C VAL A 186 -13.20 -8.58 -13.09
N LEU A 187 -12.07 -7.87 -13.02
CA LEU A 187 -12.03 -6.56 -12.39
C LEU A 187 -12.90 -5.54 -13.14
N ASP A 188 -12.92 -5.59 -14.48
CA ASP A 188 -13.78 -4.72 -15.30
C ASP A 188 -15.28 -4.98 -15.05
N GLY A 189 -15.68 -6.24 -14.87
CA GLY A 189 -17.07 -6.62 -14.57
C GLY A 189 -17.56 -6.27 -13.15
N LEU A 190 -16.67 -5.89 -12.23
CA LEU A 190 -16.98 -5.57 -10.83
C LEU A 190 -17.16 -4.06 -10.59
N GLN A 191 -17.83 -3.36 -11.52
CA GLN A 191 -18.10 -1.94 -11.39
C GLN A 191 -18.99 -1.63 -10.17
N PRO A 192 -18.52 -0.84 -9.19
CA PRO A 192 -19.30 -0.43 -8.03
C PRO A 192 -20.24 0.75 -8.32
N HIS A 193 -21.19 1.00 -7.42
CA HIS A 193 -21.98 2.24 -7.40
C HIS A 193 -21.10 3.45 -7.08
N GLU A 194 -21.47 4.63 -7.58
CA GLU A 194 -20.77 5.92 -7.39
C GLU A 194 -20.73 6.44 -5.94
N ASN A 195 -21.44 5.79 -5.02
CA ASN A 195 -21.53 6.16 -3.60
C ASN A 195 -20.35 5.65 -2.77
N LEU A 196 -19.43 4.93 -3.42
CA LEU A 196 -18.29 4.32 -2.78
C LEU A 196 -17.31 5.38 -2.26
N THR A 197 -16.97 5.26 -0.98
CA THR A 197 -16.06 6.17 -0.27
C THR A 197 -14.67 5.58 -0.06
N LEU A 198 -14.56 4.24 0.00
CA LEU A 198 -13.29 3.54 0.11
C LEU A 198 -13.25 2.37 -0.85
N PHE A 199 -12.19 2.30 -1.63
CA PHE A 199 -11.92 1.22 -2.56
C PHE A 199 -10.53 0.63 -2.35
N ALA A 200 -10.46 -0.69 -2.24
CA ALA A 200 -9.20 -1.41 -2.06
C ALA A 200 -9.08 -2.59 -3.03
N ILE A 201 -7.95 -2.67 -3.73
CA ILE A 201 -7.57 -3.81 -4.57
C ILE A 201 -6.33 -4.46 -3.94
N LEU A 202 -6.40 -5.77 -3.70
CA LEU A 202 -5.32 -6.56 -3.12
C LEU A 202 -4.98 -7.78 -3.98
N HIS A 203 -3.67 -7.98 -4.20
CA HIS A 203 -3.11 -9.15 -4.87
C HIS A 203 -3.60 -9.30 -6.33
N TYR A 204 -3.88 -8.19 -6.99
CA TYR A 204 -4.39 -8.19 -8.36
C TYR A 204 -3.30 -8.61 -9.36
N PRO A 205 -3.50 -9.70 -10.13
CA PRO A 205 -2.47 -10.20 -11.03
C PRO A 205 -2.57 -9.60 -12.44
N GLY A 206 -3.61 -8.83 -12.75
CA GLY A 206 -3.78 -8.17 -14.05
C GLY A 206 -2.83 -6.98 -14.24
N LYS A 207 -2.71 -6.51 -15.48
CA LYS A 207 -1.90 -5.34 -15.83
C LYS A 207 -2.70 -4.04 -15.81
N ASN A 208 -3.94 -4.08 -16.31
CA ASN A 208 -4.74 -2.88 -16.59
C ASN A 208 -5.84 -2.67 -15.55
N PHE A 209 -6.03 -1.43 -15.09
CA PHE A 209 -7.20 -1.08 -14.30
C PHE A 209 -8.38 -0.72 -15.21
N PRO A 210 -9.62 -0.98 -14.77
CA PRO A 210 -10.80 -0.69 -15.55
C PRO A 210 -11.09 0.81 -15.61
N LYS A 211 -11.73 1.26 -16.70
CA LYS A 211 -12.02 2.68 -16.93
C LYS A 211 -12.92 3.30 -15.87
N TRP A 212 -13.82 2.50 -15.28
CA TRP A 212 -14.74 2.97 -14.25
C TRP A 212 -14.02 3.46 -12.98
N LEU A 213 -12.78 3.00 -12.72
CA LEU A 213 -11.98 3.47 -11.59
C LEU A 213 -11.54 4.93 -11.77
N GLU A 214 -11.52 5.43 -13.01
CA GLU A 214 -11.15 6.81 -13.34
C GLU A 214 -12.38 7.73 -13.38
N SER A 215 -13.52 7.24 -13.89
CA SER A 215 -14.66 8.09 -14.26
C SER A 215 -15.93 7.90 -13.42
N SER A 216 -16.04 6.82 -12.64
CA SER A 216 -17.31 6.41 -12.03
C SER A 216 -17.32 6.46 -10.49
N LEU A 217 -16.30 7.08 -9.88
CA LEU A 217 -16.11 7.12 -8.43
C LEU A 217 -15.91 8.55 -7.89
N PRO A 218 -16.88 9.46 -8.07
CA PRO A 218 -16.73 10.87 -7.70
C PRO A 218 -16.61 11.08 -6.18
N ASN A 219 -17.17 10.17 -5.37
CA ASN A 219 -17.21 10.28 -3.90
C ASN A 219 -16.06 9.53 -3.19
N LEU A 220 -15.07 9.05 -3.95
CA LEU A 220 -14.01 8.23 -3.37
C LEU A 220 -13.07 9.08 -2.50
N VAL A 221 -13.07 8.78 -1.21
CA VAL A 221 -12.24 9.43 -0.19
C VAL A 221 -10.92 8.68 0.01
N GLN A 222 -10.94 7.35 -0.15
CA GLN A 222 -9.75 6.53 -0.01
C GLN A 222 -9.60 5.49 -1.10
N LEU A 223 -8.37 5.38 -1.62
CA LEU A 223 -7.95 4.36 -2.56
C LEU A 223 -6.74 3.60 -2.02
N GLN A 224 -6.80 2.27 -2.06
CA GLN A 224 -5.69 1.40 -1.71
C GLN A 224 -5.41 0.40 -2.83
N LEU A 225 -4.20 0.46 -3.39
CA LEU A 225 -3.71 -0.51 -4.36
C LEU A 225 -2.53 -1.24 -3.72
N SER A 226 -2.70 -2.54 -3.45
CA SER A 226 -1.65 -3.36 -2.84
C SER A 226 -1.37 -4.61 -3.65
N SER A 227 -0.09 -4.90 -3.86
CA SER A 227 0.38 -6.13 -4.52
C SER A 227 -0.20 -6.29 -5.93
N CYS A 228 0.17 -5.38 -6.83
CA CYS A 228 -0.19 -5.44 -8.25
C CYS A 228 1.08 -5.53 -9.10
N PHE A 229 1.68 -6.72 -9.19
CA PHE A 229 3.03 -6.89 -9.77
C PHE A 229 3.15 -6.58 -11.27
N ARG A 230 2.06 -6.65 -12.04
CA ARG A 230 2.05 -6.36 -13.49
C ARG A 230 1.60 -4.95 -13.83
N CYS A 231 1.17 -4.17 -12.83
CA CYS A 231 0.76 -2.78 -13.03
C CYS A 231 1.98 -1.92 -13.37
N GLU A 232 2.09 -1.50 -14.62
CA GLU A 232 3.15 -0.58 -15.08
C GLU A 232 2.74 0.89 -14.94
N THR A 233 1.43 1.18 -14.95
CA THR A 233 0.87 2.54 -14.90
C THR A 233 -0.34 2.58 -13.98
N LEU A 234 -0.39 3.59 -13.11
CA LEU A 234 -1.56 3.85 -12.26
C LEU A 234 -2.75 4.34 -13.10
N PRO A 235 -3.99 4.07 -12.65
CA PRO A 235 -5.18 4.69 -13.25
C PRO A 235 -5.08 6.22 -13.12
N ARG A 236 -5.84 6.97 -13.92
CA ARG A 236 -5.89 8.45 -13.88
C ARG A 236 -6.57 8.98 -12.62
N ILE A 237 -5.94 8.74 -11.48
CA ILE A 237 -6.42 9.11 -10.15
C ILE A 237 -6.47 10.62 -9.93
N SER A 238 -5.83 11.44 -10.77
CA SER A 238 -5.92 12.91 -10.73
C SER A 238 -7.34 13.45 -10.93
N GLN A 239 -8.27 12.63 -11.42
CA GLN A 239 -9.70 12.98 -11.55
C GLN A 239 -10.50 12.74 -10.26
N LEU A 240 -9.91 12.09 -9.25
CA LEU A 240 -10.57 11.79 -7.99
C LEU A 240 -10.44 12.97 -7.02
N HIS A 241 -11.26 14.00 -7.25
CA HIS A 241 -11.15 15.28 -6.55
C HIS A 241 -11.40 15.21 -5.03
N ASN A 242 -12.14 14.21 -4.56
CA ASN A 242 -12.45 14.00 -3.14
C ASN A 242 -11.47 13.05 -2.42
N LEU A 243 -10.42 12.59 -3.12
CA LEU A 243 -9.49 11.62 -2.57
C LEU A 243 -8.62 12.25 -1.48
N GLU A 244 -8.85 11.85 -0.23
CA GLU A 244 -8.10 12.32 0.93
C GLU A 244 -6.94 11.40 1.28
N THR A 245 -7.04 10.11 0.96
CA THR A 245 -6.07 9.10 1.37
C THR A 245 -5.72 8.15 0.24
N LEU A 246 -4.43 8.05 -0.09
CA LEU A 246 -3.92 7.17 -1.12
C LEU A 246 -2.82 6.25 -0.57
N TYR A 247 -3.05 4.94 -0.67
CA TYR A 247 -2.09 3.90 -0.33
C TYR A 247 -1.66 3.14 -1.58
N LEU A 248 -0.38 3.22 -1.92
CA LEU A 248 0.23 2.47 -3.02
C LEU A 248 1.32 1.56 -2.46
N LYS A 249 1.06 0.25 -2.43
CA LYS A 249 1.91 -0.74 -1.76
C LYS A 249 2.29 -1.88 -2.70
N LYS A 250 3.56 -2.27 -2.73
CA LYS A 250 4.05 -3.44 -3.49
C LYS A 250 3.62 -3.38 -4.97
N LEU A 251 4.01 -2.31 -5.66
CA LEU A 251 3.75 -2.10 -7.09
C LEU A 251 5.10 -2.08 -7.86
N PRO A 252 5.78 -3.23 -7.98
CA PRO A 252 7.18 -3.30 -8.43
C PRO A 252 7.40 -2.88 -9.88
N ALA A 253 6.37 -2.90 -10.73
CA ALA A 253 6.49 -2.55 -12.15
C ALA A 253 6.24 -1.05 -12.44
N ILE A 254 5.80 -0.27 -11.44
CA ILE A 254 5.63 1.19 -11.59
C ILE A 254 6.99 1.86 -11.59
N LYS A 255 7.28 2.60 -12.66
CA LYS A 255 8.53 3.36 -12.85
C LYS A 255 8.38 4.85 -12.54
N SER A 256 7.18 5.40 -12.72
CA SER A 256 6.88 6.80 -12.47
C SER A 256 5.49 6.97 -11.88
N LEU A 257 5.32 7.99 -11.05
CA LEU A 257 4.03 8.31 -10.44
C LEU A 257 3.31 9.38 -11.27
N PRO A 258 1.97 9.33 -11.32
CA PRO A 258 1.18 10.38 -11.96
C PRO A 258 1.26 11.69 -11.14
N PRO A 259 0.65 12.78 -11.64
CA PRO A 259 0.53 14.07 -10.95
C PRO A 259 -0.28 14.05 -9.63
N LEU A 260 0.22 13.35 -8.61
CA LEU A 260 -0.42 13.24 -7.29
C LEU A 260 -0.52 14.59 -6.58
N GLY A 261 0.40 15.51 -6.87
CA GLY A 261 0.39 16.87 -6.31
C GLY A 261 -0.81 17.72 -6.72
N GLN A 262 -1.58 17.29 -7.73
CA GLN A 262 -2.78 17.99 -8.21
C GLN A 262 -4.06 17.55 -7.49
N LEU A 263 -3.98 16.57 -6.59
CA LEU A 263 -5.13 16.13 -5.81
C LEU A 263 -5.45 17.18 -4.74
N PRO A 264 -6.61 17.86 -4.82
CA PRO A 264 -6.89 19.04 -4.00
C PRO A 264 -7.23 18.69 -2.54
N ALA A 265 -7.73 17.47 -2.29
CA ALA A 265 -8.16 17.00 -0.97
C ALA A 265 -7.16 16.02 -0.32
N LEU A 266 -6.04 15.68 -0.98
CA LEU A 266 -5.15 14.62 -0.52
C LEU A 266 -4.39 15.04 0.75
N LYS A 267 -4.74 14.42 1.88
CA LYS A 267 -4.13 14.62 3.20
C LYS A 267 -3.06 13.60 3.51
N VAL A 268 -3.25 12.35 3.03
CA VAL A 268 -2.41 11.22 3.40
C VAL A 268 -1.95 10.48 2.15
N LEU A 269 -0.63 10.39 1.96
CA LEU A 269 0.01 9.67 0.86
C LEU A 269 1.04 8.68 1.39
N HIS A 270 0.79 7.39 1.18
CA HIS A 270 1.73 6.32 1.52
C HIS A 270 2.18 5.57 0.27
N LEU A 271 3.49 5.62 0.03
CA LEU A 271 4.17 4.95 -1.08
C LEU A 271 5.12 3.91 -0.48
N VAL A 272 4.76 2.64 -0.60
CA VAL A 272 5.47 1.53 0.06
C VAL A 272 5.89 0.48 -0.96
N SER A 273 7.16 0.08 -0.96
CA SER A 273 7.66 -1.00 -1.83
C SER A 273 7.45 -0.72 -3.33
N LEU A 274 7.69 0.52 -3.77
CA LEU A 274 7.66 0.93 -5.18
C LEU A 274 9.06 0.75 -5.79
N LEU A 275 9.40 -0.50 -6.10
CA LEU A 275 10.79 -0.92 -6.33
C LEU A 275 11.47 -0.30 -7.55
N ALA A 276 10.72 0.13 -8.57
CA ALA A 276 11.27 0.66 -9.82
C ALA A 276 11.17 2.19 -9.96
N VAL A 277 10.61 2.89 -8.96
CA VAL A 277 10.57 4.36 -8.94
C VAL A 277 11.95 4.87 -8.54
N ASN A 278 12.60 5.58 -9.45
CA ASN A 278 13.96 6.10 -9.25
C ASN A 278 14.02 7.61 -8.98
N SER A 279 13.00 8.37 -9.38
CA SER A 279 12.91 9.79 -9.11
C SER A 279 11.48 10.25 -8.81
N LEU A 280 11.39 11.31 -8.00
CA LEU A 280 10.18 12.10 -7.77
C LEU A 280 10.39 13.49 -8.36
N GLY A 281 10.07 13.63 -9.64
CA GLY A 281 10.30 14.86 -10.41
C GLY A 281 9.05 15.73 -10.58
N SER A 282 9.09 16.60 -11.59
CA SER A 282 8.00 17.53 -11.93
C SER A 282 6.65 16.86 -12.18
N GLU A 283 6.66 15.63 -12.69
CA GLU A 283 5.50 14.81 -12.98
C GLU A 283 4.75 14.39 -11.72
N PHE A 284 5.43 14.21 -10.59
CA PHE A 284 4.82 13.90 -9.30
C PHE A 284 4.02 15.09 -8.75
N TYR A 285 4.54 16.31 -8.93
CA TYR A 285 3.87 17.55 -8.54
C TYR A 285 2.73 17.92 -9.49
N GLY A 286 2.92 17.73 -10.79
CA GLY A 286 1.97 18.10 -11.83
C GLY A 286 2.05 19.56 -12.31
N PRO A 287 1.20 19.96 -13.27
CA PRO A 287 1.16 21.33 -13.79
C PRO A 287 0.48 22.32 -12.81
N GLY A 288 0.93 23.57 -12.73
CA GLY A 288 0.28 24.64 -11.93
C GLY A 288 1.16 25.25 -10.83
N ASP A 289 0.71 26.32 -10.17
CA ASP A 289 1.58 27.16 -9.30
C ASP A 289 1.90 26.58 -7.93
N GLY A 290 1.36 25.41 -7.60
CA GLY A 290 1.60 24.72 -6.34
C GLY A 290 1.24 23.24 -6.43
N ALA A 291 1.67 22.48 -5.43
CA ALA A 291 1.41 21.05 -5.35
C ALA A 291 1.20 20.63 -3.89
N PHE A 292 0.36 19.61 -3.69
CA PHE A 292 0.04 19.06 -2.37
C PHE A 292 -0.48 20.12 -1.38
N PRO A 293 -1.58 20.84 -1.69
CA PRO A 293 -2.04 22.00 -0.92
C PRO A 293 -2.46 21.67 0.52
N VAL A 294 -2.90 20.44 0.78
CA VAL A 294 -3.45 19.99 2.07
C VAL A 294 -2.80 18.70 2.58
N LEU A 295 -1.68 18.27 1.98
CA LEU A 295 -1.02 17.04 2.40
C LEU A 295 -0.43 17.22 3.79
N GLU A 296 -0.82 16.36 4.74
CA GLU A 296 -0.44 16.36 6.15
C GLU A 296 0.59 15.26 6.44
N ASN A 297 0.41 14.09 5.80
CA ASN A 297 1.23 12.90 6.02
C ASN A 297 1.77 12.36 4.69
N LEU A 298 3.10 12.30 4.58
CA LEU A 298 3.79 11.68 3.45
C LEU A 298 4.73 10.59 3.95
N SER A 299 4.53 9.36 3.46
CA SER A 299 5.39 8.23 3.76
C SER A 299 5.98 7.64 2.49
N LEU A 300 7.31 7.60 2.41
CA LEU A 300 8.08 6.85 1.42
C LEU A 300 8.79 5.71 2.16
N GLU A 301 8.39 4.46 1.89
CA GLU A 301 8.90 3.29 2.60
C GLU A 301 9.36 2.22 1.62
N HIS A 302 10.53 1.62 1.84
CA HIS A 302 11.08 0.56 0.99
C HIS A 302 11.11 0.95 -0.49
N MET A 303 11.79 2.04 -0.81
CA MET A 303 11.98 2.49 -2.21
C MET A 303 13.47 2.38 -2.55
N PRO A 304 13.99 1.17 -2.85
CA PRO A 304 15.42 0.91 -2.94
C PRO A 304 16.12 1.61 -4.11
N GLU A 305 15.39 1.90 -5.20
CA GLU A 305 15.92 2.55 -6.40
C GLU A 305 15.71 4.06 -6.42
N LEU A 306 15.00 4.62 -5.43
CA LEU A 306 14.73 6.05 -5.36
C LEU A 306 16.03 6.81 -5.08
N GLU A 307 16.51 7.57 -6.07
CA GLU A 307 17.76 8.33 -6.03
C GLU A 307 17.54 9.83 -5.85
N GLU A 308 16.53 10.37 -6.53
CA GLU A 308 16.31 11.82 -6.63
C GLU A 308 14.89 12.18 -6.21
N TRP A 309 14.75 13.14 -5.29
CA TRP A 309 13.49 13.84 -5.07
C TRP A 309 13.69 15.32 -5.35
N CYS A 310 13.33 15.72 -6.57
CA CYS A 310 13.59 17.07 -7.07
C CYS A 310 12.66 18.09 -6.41
N GLU A 311 13.14 19.32 -6.32
CA GLU A 311 12.32 20.45 -5.92
C GLU A 311 11.23 20.74 -6.96
N ALA A 312 10.08 21.24 -6.50
CA ALA A 312 9.10 21.79 -7.42
C ALA A 312 9.71 22.96 -8.20
N SER A 313 9.23 23.19 -9.43
CA SER A 313 9.76 24.26 -10.29
C SER A 313 9.83 25.61 -9.55
N ALA A 314 10.91 26.36 -9.78
CA ALA A 314 11.24 27.59 -9.04
C ALA A 314 10.01 28.51 -8.84
N GLY A 315 9.73 28.87 -7.59
CA GLY A 315 8.61 29.73 -7.20
C GLY A 315 7.30 29.01 -6.86
N ARG A 316 7.21 27.69 -7.09
CA ARG A 316 6.03 26.90 -6.67
C ARG A 316 6.10 26.57 -5.19
N ARG A 317 4.99 26.75 -4.48
CA ARG A 317 4.84 26.30 -3.09
C ARG A 317 4.41 24.83 -3.09
N SER A 318 5.25 23.95 -2.56
CA SER A 318 4.93 22.55 -2.28
C SER A 318 4.83 22.31 -0.77
N PHE A 319 4.00 21.34 -0.38
CA PHE A 319 3.89 20.85 1.01
C PHE A 319 3.62 21.91 2.09
N PRO A 320 2.71 22.89 1.89
CA PRO A 320 2.43 23.93 2.90
C PRO A 320 1.80 23.41 4.20
N ARG A 321 1.27 22.18 4.23
CA ARG A 321 0.59 21.59 5.40
C ARG A 321 1.23 20.29 5.89
N LEU A 322 2.35 19.88 5.31
CA LEU A 322 2.97 18.60 5.63
C LEU A 322 3.54 18.64 7.04
N SER A 323 2.89 17.96 7.98
CA SER A 323 3.29 17.88 9.40
C SER A 323 4.16 16.66 9.68
N GLU A 324 3.94 15.57 8.94
CA GLU A 324 4.62 14.30 9.16
C GLU A 324 5.26 13.78 7.87
N LEU A 325 6.59 13.62 7.90
CA LEU A 325 7.36 13.03 6.81
C LEU A 325 8.09 11.77 7.30
N ARG A 326 7.85 10.66 6.60
CA ARG A 326 8.53 9.38 6.85
C ARG A 326 9.35 8.99 5.62
N LEU A 327 10.65 8.79 5.81
CA LEU A 327 11.58 8.27 4.80
C LEU A 327 12.26 7.04 5.38
N LEU A 328 11.65 5.88 5.15
CA LEU A 328 12.08 4.62 5.74
C LEU A 328 12.65 3.73 4.65
N ASP A 329 13.91 3.32 4.79
CA ASP A 329 14.53 2.36 3.87
C ASP A 329 14.50 2.83 2.39
N CYS A 330 15.00 4.05 2.19
CA CYS A 330 15.29 4.66 0.88
C CYS A 330 16.82 4.82 0.71
N PRO A 331 17.58 3.71 0.58
CA PRO A 331 19.04 3.71 0.72
C PRO A 331 19.78 4.55 -0.32
N LYS A 332 19.25 4.67 -1.53
CA LYS A 332 19.88 5.38 -2.65
C LYS A 332 19.51 6.85 -2.76
N LEU A 333 18.57 7.34 -1.94
CA LEU A 333 18.09 8.71 -2.03
C LEU A 333 19.20 9.67 -1.63
N LYS A 334 19.59 10.57 -2.54
CA LYS A 334 20.70 11.53 -2.34
C LYS A 334 20.20 12.96 -2.26
N GLU A 335 19.10 13.27 -2.93
CA GLU A 335 18.58 14.63 -3.07
C GLU A 335 17.17 14.74 -2.52
N LEU A 336 16.90 15.85 -1.83
CA LEU A 336 15.60 16.20 -1.25
C LEU A 336 15.24 17.65 -1.62
N PRO A 337 13.95 18.00 -1.65
CA PRO A 337 13.51 19.38 -1.74
C PRO A 337 14.15 20.25 -0.64
N THR A 338 14.44 21.52 -0.97
CA THR A 338 15.22 22.38 -0.07
C THR A 338 14.45 22.88 1.17
N SER A 339 13.12 22.76 1.17
CA SER A 339 12.25 23.31 2.22
C SER A 339 11.01 22.47 2.47
N PHE A 340 10.76 22.18 3.75
CA PHE A 340 9.57 21.53 4.28
C PHE A 340 9.01 22.39 5.43
N PRO A 341 8.24 23.45 5.11
CA PRO A 341 7.98 24.55 6.04
C PRO A 341 7.13 24.18 7.26
N SER A 342 6.38 23.07 7.19
CA SER A 342 5.39 22.70 8.21
C SER A 342 5.72 21.39 8.93
N VAL A 343 6.82 20.71 8.60
CA VAL A 343 7.13 19.39 9.15
C VAL A 343 7.49 19.51 10.62
N GLU A 344 6.74 18.81 11.46
CA GLU A 344 6.91 18.73 12.92
C GLU A 344 7.44 17.36 13.35
N GLN A 345 7.17 16.31 12.57
CA GLN A 345 7.62 14.95 12.82
C GLN A 345 8.35 14.40 11.61
N LEU A 346 9.61 14.05 11.80
CA LEU A 346 10.48 13.46 10.78
C LEU A 346 10.96 12.09 11.24
N TYR A 347 10.63 11.05 10.46
CA TYR A 347 11.10 9.69 10.71
C TYR A 347 12.06 9.29 9.59
N LEU A 348 13.32 9.03 9.96
CA LEU A 348 14.37 8.57 9.06
C LEU A 348 14.86 7.21 9.55
N CYS A 349 14.84 6.17 8.70
CA CYS A 349 15.62 4.96 8.97
C CYS A 349 16.99 5.10 8.32
N THR A 350 18.02 5.21 9.15
CA THR A 350 19.42 5.44 8.78
C THR A 350 19.99 4.27 7.99
N ASN A 351 20.06 4.43 6.66
CA ASN A 351 21.01 3.68 5.84
C ASN A 351 21.81 4.58 4.88
N SER A 352 21.69 5.89 5.02
CA SER A 352 22.37 6.85 4.17
C SER A 352 22.95 7.93 5.09
N GLU A 353 24.15 7.73 5.63
CA GLU A 353 24.96 8.83 6.22
C GLU A 353 25.00 10.04 5.27
N LEU A 354 24.93 9.76 3.96
CA LEU A 354 24.76 10.73 2.88
C LEU A 354 23.50 11.59 3.03
N LEU A 355 22.31 11.03 3.28
CA LEU A 355 21.07 11.82 3.40
C LEU A 355 21.20 12.89 4.47
N LEU A 356 21.66 12.51 5.66
CA LEU A 356 21.88 13.43 6.77
C LEU A 356 22.91 14.51 6.42
N SER A 357 23.91 14.20 5.61
CA SER A 357 24.91 15.17 5.14
C SER A 357 24.37 16.14 4.07
N TYR A 358 23.35 15.72 3.31
CA TYR A 358 22.71 16.51 2.26
C TYR A 358 21.47 17.28 2.71
N LEU A 359 20.98 17.05 3.93
CA LEU A 359 19.84 17.80 4.46
C LEU A 359 20.19 19.31 4.47
N PRO A 360 19.45 20.13 3.70
CA PRO A 360 19.67 21.56 3.69
C PRO A 360 19.51 22.12 5.11
N ARG A 361 20.47 22.95 5.53
CA ARG A 361 20.32 23.65 6.82
C ARG A 361 19.04 24.48 6.80
N GLY A 362 18.15 24.23 7.75
CA GLY A 362 16.86 24.92 7.84
C GLY A 362 15.75 24.34 6.95
N ALA A 363 15.95 23.16 6.33
CA ALA A 363 14.89 22.47 5.58
C ALA A 363 13.66 22.16 6.44
N PHE A 364 13.85 21.96 7.75
CA PHE A 364 12.79 21.64 8.71
C PHE A 364 12.76 22.67 9.85
N PRO A 365 12.17 23.86 9.62
CA PRO A 365 12.19 24.95 10.61
C PRO A 365 11.37 24.65 11.89
N ASN A 366 10.41 23.74 11.83
CA ASN A 366 9.50 23.41 12.94
C ASN A 366 9.84 22.08 13.65
N LEU A 367 10.89 21.38 13.21
CA LEU A 367 11.35 20.14 13.85
C LEU A 367 12.05 20.49 15.16
N LYS A 368 11.42 20.16 16.30
CA LYS A 368 11.90 20.50 17.65
C LYS A 368 12.76 19.41 18.26
#